data_AF-A0A392N6R5-F1
#
_entry.id   AF-A0A392N6R5-F1
#
_cell.length_a   1.000
_cell.length_b   1.000
_cell.length_c   1.000
_cell.angle_alpha   90.00
_cell.angle_beta   90.00
_cell.angle_gamma   90.00
#
_symmetry.space_group_name_H-M   'P 1'
#
loop_
_entity.id
_entity.type
_entity.pdbx_description
1 polymer ?
#
loop_
_entity_poly.entity_id
_entity_poly.type
_entity_poly.pdbx_seq_one_letter_code
_entity_poly.pdbx_strand_id
1 'polypeptide(L)'
;MSWVLSEVKPEEKNKFIKELQKDKKVVAMVGDGINDAAALASSHIGIALGGGVGAASEVSSIVLMHNHLSQLLDALELSRLTMNTVKQNLWWAFIYNI
;
A
#
# COMPACT_ATOMS: atom_id res chain seq x y z
N MET A 1 9.84 7.84 -16.01
CA MET A 1 10.79 8.73 -15.30
C MET A 1 10.87 8.24 -13.86
N SER A 2 12.03 7.74 -13.43
CA SER A 2 12.26 7.29 -12.05
C SER A 2 12.88 8.43 -11.25
N TRP A 3 12.24 8.82 -10.14
CA TRP A 3 12.75 9.82 -9.22
C TRP A 3 13.43 9.11 -8.05
N VAL A 4 14.56 9.64 -7.60
CA VAL A 4 15.31 9.12 -6.44
C VAL A 4 15.49 10.25 -5.45
N LEU A 5 15.11 10.00 -4.20
CA LEU A 5 15.35 10.87 -3.06
C LEU A 5 16.23 10.10 -2.08
N SER A 6 17.38 10.67 -1.70
CA SER A 6 18.37 10.07 -0.81
C SER A 6 18.64 10.96 0.41
N GLU A 7 19.16 10.37 1.48
CA GLU A 7 19.53 11.08 2.73
C GLU A 7 18.38 11.82 3.43
N VAL A 8 17.14 11.35 3.21
CA VAL A 8 15.93 11.97 3.77
C VAL A 8 15.64 11.49 5.19
N LYS A 9 15.21 12.42 6.05
CA LYS A 9 14.69 12.13 7.38
C LYS A 9 13.29 11.50 7.31
N PRO A 10 12.82 10.79 8.36
CA PRO A 10 11.47 10.21 8.39
C PRO A 10 10.35 11.24 8.11
N GLU A 11 10.48 12.47 8.59
CA GLU A 11 9.53 13.56 8.34
C GLU A 11 9.46 13.97 6.87
N GLU A 12 10.60 13.92 6.16
CA GLU A 12 10.68 14.28 4.75
C GLU A 12 10.05 13.20 3.87
N LYS A 13 10.18 11.92 4.24
CA LYS A 13 9.43 10.82 3.60
C LYS A 13 7.92 11.06 3.69
N ASN A 14 7.43 11.43 4.88
CA ASN A 14 6.02 11.76 5.10
C ASN A 14 5.56 12.96 4.25
N LYS A 15 6.39 14.02 4.18
CA LYS A 15 6.08 15.19 3.37
C LYS A 15 5.97 14.82 1.88
N PHE A 16 6.90 14.01 1.38
CA PHE A 16 6.90 13.56 0.00
C PHE A 16 5.66 12.72 -0.35
N ILE A 17 5.26 11.80 0.55
CA ILE A 17 4.01 11.05 0.38
C ILE A 17 2.82 12.01 0.27
N LYS A 18 2.70 12.97 1.19
CA LYS A 18 1.61 13.97 1.16
C LYS A 18 1.63 14.80 -0.12
N GLU A 19 2.80 15.14 -0.65
CA GLU A 19 2.91 15.83 -1.94
C GLU A 19 2.40 14.97 -3.09
N LEU A 20 2.77 13.69 -3.15
CA LEU A 20 2.22 12.76 -4.16
C LEU A 20 0.70 12.61 -4.05
N GLN A 21 0.16 12.61 -2.83
CA GLN A 21 -1.28 12.49 -2.58
C GLN A 21 -2.06 13.72 -3.06
N LYS A 22 -1.48 14.93 -2.99
CA LYS A 22 -2.12 16.17 -3.47
C LYS A 22 -2.47 16.13 -4.95
N ASP A 23 -1.73 15.36 -5.75
CA ASP A 23 -1.99 15.15 -7.17
C ASP A 23 -3.17 14.21 -7.46
N LYS A 24 -4.05 13.95 -6.48
CA LYS A 24 -5.15 12.96 -6.53
C LYS A 24 -4.66 11.53 -6.84
N LYS A 25 -3.40 11.21 -6.53
CA LYS A 25 -2.85 9.87 -6.69
C LYS A 25 -3.12 9.05 -5.45
N VAL A 26 -3.48 7.78 -5.64
CA VAL A 26 -3.41 6.78 -4.57
C VAL A 26 -1.94 6.39 -4.42
N VAL A 27 -1.45 6.41 -3.19
CA VAL A 27 -0.02 6.24 -2.88
C VAL A 27 0.12 5.03 -1.97
N ALA A 28 0.75 3.99 -2.48
CA ALA A 28 1.20 2.86 -1.68
C ALA A 28 2.67 3.06 -1.30
N MET A 29 3.02 2.79 -0.05
CA MET A 29 4.41 2.79 0.42
C MET A 29 4.83 1.36 0.79
N VAL A 30 6.04 0.98 0.41
CA VAL A 30 6.68 -0.27 0.83
C VAL A 30 7.87 0.07 1.72
N GLY A 31 8.02 -0.62 2.85
CA GLY A 31 9.14 -0.46 3.78
C GLY A 31 9.31 -1.69 4.68
N ASP A 32 10.40 -1.74 5.43
CA ASP A 32 10.79 -2.93 6.22
C ASP A 32 10.96 -2.66 7.72
N GLY A 33 11.07 -1.40 8.15
CA GLY A 33 11.52 -1.07 9.50
C GLY A 33 10.79 0.07 10.23
N ILE A 34 11.18 0.26 11.50
CA ILE A 34 10.64 1.28 12.43
C ILE A 34 10.74 2.70 11.83
N ASN A 35 11.81 2.99 11.08
CA ASN A 35 12.02 4.29 10.45
C ASN A 35 11.00 4.61 9.35
N ASP A 36 10.35 3.60 8.78
CA ASP A 36 9.34 3.74 7.74
C ASP A 36 7.92 3.71 8.31
N ALA A 37 7.72 3.32 9.57
CA ALA A 37 6.39 3.14 10.16
C ALA A 37 5.51 4.40 10.02
N ALA A 38 6.05 5.58 10.30
CA ALA A 38 5.30 6.82 10.17
C ALA A 38 4.89 7.12 8.71
N ALA A 39 5.73 6.75 7.75
CA ALA A 39 5.49 6.96 6.34
C ALA A 39 4.56 5.89 5.74
N LEU A 40 4.66 4.65 6.21
CA LEU A 40 3.70 3.57 5.93
C LEU A 40 2.30 3.97 6.40
N ALA A 41 2.18 4.47 7.63
CA ALA A 41 0.93 4.91 8.23
C ALA A 41 0.31 6.14 7.54
N SER A 42 1.12 7.02 6.93
CA SER A 42 0.61 8.21 6.23
C SER A 42 0.22 7.96 4.77
N SER A 43 0.65 6.83 4.21
CA SER A 43 0.28 6.40 2.87
C SER A 43 -1.17 5.94 2.81
N HIS A 44 -1.73 5.81 1.59
CA HIS A 44 -3.07 5.24 1.43
C HIS A 44 -3.08 3.73 1.68
N ILE A 45 -1.96 3.06 1.36
CA ILE A 45 -1.76 1.63 1.56
C ILE A 45 -0.32 1.42 2.01
N GLY A 46 -0.13 1.12 3.30
CA GLY A 46 1.16 0.73 3.86
C GLY A 46 1.43 -0.76 3.63
N ILE A 47 2.61 -1.09 3.12
CA ILE A 47 3.03 -2.46 2.81
C ILE A 47 4.35 -2.75 3.51
N ALA A 48 4.30 -3.60 4.54
CA ALA A 48 5.49 -4.02 5.27
C ALA A 48 6.12 -5.27 4.65
N LEU A 49 7.45 -5.33 4.64
CA LEU A 49 8.20 -6.53 4.33
C LEU A 49 8.34 -7.41 5.59
N GLY A 50 7.90 -8.67 5.50
CA GLY A 50 7.70 -9.59 6.63
C GLY A 50 8.97 -10.02 7.37
N GLY A 51 10.15 -9.58 6.94
CA GLY A 51 11.38 -9.70 7.74
C GLY A 51 11.34 -8.89 9.04
N GLY A 52 10.46 -7.89 9.15
CA GLY A 52 10.29 -7.01 10.31
C GLY A 52 9.02 -7.31 11.11
N VAL A 53 9.08 -8.23 12.07
CA VAL A 53 8.13 -8.23 13.20
C VAL A 53 8.41 -6.97 14.02
N GLY A 54 7.47 -6.02 14.06
CA GLY A 54 7.65 -4.73 14.73
C GLY A 54 6.69 -3.64 14.22
N ALA A 55 7.00 -2.37 14.55
CA ALA A 55 6.12 -1.22 14.33
C ALA A 55 5.66 -1.01 12.87
N ALA A 56 6.45 -1.41 11.87
CA ALA A 56 6.07 -1.29 10.46
C ALA A 56 4.91 -2.23 10.08
N SER A 57 4.92 -3.47 10.57
CA SER A 57 3.87 -4.46 10.30
C SER A 57 2.56 -4.11 11.01
N GLU A 58 2.62 -3.48 12.19
CA GLU A 58 1.45 -3.08 12.96
C GLU A 58 0.64 -1.97 12.29
N VAL A 59 1.31 -1.04 11.62
CA VAL A 59 0.66 0.10 10.95
C VAL A 59 0.35 -0.14 9.47
N SER A 60 0.84 -1.24 8.90
CA SER A 60 0.68 -1.55 7.49
C SER A 60 -0.61 -2.32 7.21
N SER A 61 -1.23 -2.05 6.07
CA SER A 61 -2.43 -2.75 5.61
C SER A 61 -2.11 -4.14 5.03
N ILE A 62 -0.89 -4.33 4.52
CA ILE A 62 -0.41 -5.57 3.91
C ILE A 62 0.96 -5.90 4.48
N VAL A 63 1.20 -7.17 4.79
CA VAL A 63 2.51 -7.68 5.22
C VAL A 63 2.96 -8.80 4.27
N LEU A 64 4.13 -8.62 3.63
CA LEU A 64 4.71 -9.60 2.70
C LEU A 64 5.56 -10.63 3.44
N MET A 65 4.95 -11.74 3.83
CA MET A 65 5.51 -12.73 4.76
C MET A 65 6.88 -13.32 4.35
N HIS A 66 7.16 -13.49 3.06
CA HIS A 66 8.40 -14.15 2.60
C HIS A 66 9.52 -13.18 2.25
N ASN A 67 9.39 -11.89 2.61
CA ASN A 67 10.36 -10.84 2.32
C ASN A 67 10.73 -10.72 0.82
N HIS A 68 9.82 -11.13 -0.07
CA HIS A 68 9.99 -11.05 -1.51
C HIS A 68 9.12 -9.92 -2.05
N LEU A 69 9.76 -8.86 -2.57
CA LEU A 69 9.05 -7.73 -3.16
C LEU A 69 8.18 -8.14 -4.37
N SER A 70 8.49 -9.26 -5.02
CA SER A 70 7.66 -9.82 -6.09
C SER A 70 6.24 -10.16 -5.63
N GLN A 71 6.02 -10.50 -4.35
CA GLN A 71 4.69 -10.76 -3.80
C GLN A 71 3.77 -9.53 -3.86
N LEU A 72 4.33 -8.32 -4.01
CA LEU A 72 3.55 -7.11 -4.25
C LEU A 72 2.75 -7.21 -5.56
N LEU A 73 3.32 -7.83 -6.59
CA LEU A 73 2.64 -8.00 -7.87
C LEU A 73 1.43 -8.92 -7.71
N ASP A 74 1.60 -10.03 -7.00
CA ASP A 74 0.52 -10.97 -6.68
C ASP A 74 -0.59 -10.30 -5.88
N ALA A 75 -0.24 -9.48 -4.87
CA ALA A 75 -1.21 -8.72 -4.08
C ALA A 75 -2.01 -7.71 -4.92
N LEU A 76 -1.34 -7.03 -5.86
CA LEU A 76 -1.99 -6.10 -6.79
C LEU A 76 -2.93 -6.82 -7.76
N GLU A 77 -2.52 -7.96 -8.28
CA GLU A 77 -3.35 -8.79 -9.16
C GLU A 77 -4.58 -9.31 -8.41
N LEU A 78 -4.39 -9.88 -7.22
CA LEU A 78 -5.47 -10.38 -6.37
C LEU A 78 -6.48 -9.28 -6.02
N SER A 79 -6.01 -8.07 -5.71
CA SER A 79 -6.86 -6.91 -5.43
C SER A 79 -7.76 -6.56 -6.63
N ARG A 80 -7.21 -6.56 -7.84
CA ARG A 80 -7.98 -6.32 -9.07
C ARG A 80 -9.03 -7.40 -9.31
N LEU A 81 -8.66 -8.66 -9.18
CA LEU A 81 -9.58 -9.79 -9.35
C LEU A 81 -10.72 -9.71 -8.32
N THR A 82 -10.39 -9.40 -7.06
CA THR A 82 -11.37 -9.23 -5.98
C THR A 82 -12.35 -8.10 -6.29
N MET A 83 -11.85 -6.94 -6.71
CA MET A 83 -12.72 -5.81 -7.06
C MET A 83 -13.61 -6.08 -8.27
N ASN A 84 -13.15 -6.88 -9.23
CA ASN A 84 -13.98 -7.33 -10.35
C ASN A 84 -15.13 -8.22 -9.85
N THR A 85 -14.84 -9.18 -8.97
CA THR A 85 -15.87 -10.04 -8.36
C THR A 85 -16.87 -9.23 -7.54
N VAL A 86 -16.42 -8.26 -6.74
CA VAL A 86 -17.29 -7.37 -5.96
C VAL A 86 -18.23 -6.59 -6.89
N LYS A 87 -17.71 -6.01 -7.97
CA LYS A 87 -18.52 -5.28 -8.95
C LYS A 87 -19.55 -6.18 -9.64
N GLN A 88 -19.17 -7.39 -10.02
CA GLN A 88 -20.09 -8.37 -10.61
C GLN A 88 -21.21 -8.75 -9.64
N ASN A 89 -20.88 -9.04 -8.38
CA ASN A 89 -21.86 -9.37 -7.36
C ASN A 89 -22.85 -8.24 -7.11
N LEU A 90 -22.35 -6.99 -7.02
CA LEU A 90 -23.22 -5.82 -6.85
C LEU A 90 -24.11 -5.60 -8.07
N TRP A 91 -23.58 -5.79 -9.29
CA TRP A 91 -24.37 -5.66 -10.51
C TRP A 91 -25.55 -6.63 -10.54
N TRP A 92 -25.32 -7.90 -10.20
CA TRP A 92 -26.39 -8.89 -10.05
C TRP A 92 -27.35 -8.54 -8.92
N ALA A 93 -26.84 -8.12 -7.76
CA ALA A 93 -27.66 -7.77 -6.60
C ALA A 93 -28.62 -6.60 -6.86
N PHE A 94 -28.23 -5.61 -7.69
CA PHE A 94 -29.09 -4.48 -8.05
C PHE A 94 -30.05 -4.80 -9.18
N ILE A 95 -29.68 -5.65 -10.13
CA ILE A 95 -30.54 -6.02 -11.26
C ILE A 95 -31.62 -7.01 -10.86
N TYR A 96 -31.30 -7.98 -9.99
CA TYR A 96 -32.29 -8.96 -9.53
C TYR A 96 -33.18 -8.45 -8.38
N ASN A 97 -32.83 -7.35 -7.71
CA ASN A 97 -33.71 -6.69 -6.72
C ASN A 97 -34.75 -5.73 -7.34
N ILE A 98 -34.81 -5.63 -8.67
CA ILE A 98 -35.87 -4.94 -9.41
C ILE A 98 -36.93 -5.94 -9.85
#